data_AF-A0A920J554-F1
#
_entry.id   AF-A0A920J554-F1
#
_cell.length_a   1.000
_cell.length_b   1.000
_cell.length_c   1.000
_cell.angle_alpha   90.00
_cell.angle_beta   90.00
_cell.angle_gamma   90.00
#
_symmetry.space_group_name_H-M   'P 1'
#
loop_
_entity.id
_entity.type
_entity.pdbx_description
1 polymer ?
#
loop_
_entity_poly.entity_id
_entity_poly.type
_entity_poly.pdbx_seq_one_letter_code
_entity_poly.pdbx_strand_id
1 'polypeptide(L)'
;MNEGNKPELKLIRNGNELSLVELANLELEKLQSMLEEIAGDLEDSDSMRDSLSKQSKRVKGEEETISKRIIRNLEKTNSFQDLGLSLAETHKETLRNKTFKDQNRLIQAANTSIEEQQEIELRENQSFEAYLKEFLAKIS
;
A
#
# COMPACT_ATOMS: atom_id res chain seq x y z
N MET A 1 -15.94 -7.84 7.15
CA MET A 1 -15.32 -7.67 8.49
C MET A 1 -15.62 -6.24 8.93
N ASN A 2 -16.54 -6.03 9.88
CA ASN A 2 -17.07 -4.69 10.17
C ASN A 2 -16.70 -4.17 11.58
N GLU A 3 -16.09 -5.00 12.42
CA GLU A 3 -15.99 -4.74 13.87
C GLU A 3 -14.56 -4.70 14.42
N GLY A 4 -13.54 -4.69 13.55
CA GLY A 4 -12.13 -4.82 13.93
C GLY A 4 -11.57 -3.71 14.86
N ASN A 5 -12.32 -2.63 15.08
CA ASN A 5 -11.94 -1.55 16.01
C ASN A 5 -12.61 -1.65 17.39
N LYS A 6 -13.50 -2.65 17.60
CA LYS A 6 -14.15 -2.88 18.90
C LYS A 6 -13.15 -3.51 19.88
N PRO A 7 -12.85 -2.87 21.04
CA PRO A 7 -11.90 -3.40 22.01
C PRO A 7 -12.25 -4.79 22.55
N GLU A 8 -13.54 -5.11 22.62
CA GLU A 8 -14.09 -6.36 23.11
C GLU A 8 -14.16 -7.48 22.05
N LEU A 9 -13.71 -7.22 20.81
CA LEU A 9 -13.75 -8.21 19.74
C LEU A 9 -12.89 -9.42 20.10
N LYS A 10 -13.49 -10.60 19.95
CA LYS A 10 -12.81 -11.88 20.09
C LYS A 10 -12.80 -12.65 18.78
N LEU A 11 -11.78 -13.47 18.59
CA LEU A 11 -11.60 -14.34 17.44
C LEU A 11 -11.35 -15.78 17.90
N ILE A 12 -11.62 -16.74 17.02
CA ILE A 12 -11.38 -18.16 17.27
C ILE A 12 -10.01 -18.54 16.72
N ARG A 13 -9.14 -19.11 17.56
CA ARG A 13 -7.86 -19.70 17.18
C ARG A 13 -7.76 -21.10 17.75
N ASN A 14 -7.59 -22.10 16.86
CA ASN A 14 -7.49 -23.51 17.24
C ASN A 14 -8.63 -23.99 18.17
N GLY A 15 -9.86 -23.51 17.94
CA GLY A 15 -11.02 -23.82 18.75
C GLY A 15 -11.17 -23.00 20.05
N ASN A 16 -10.18 -22.17 20.41
CA ASN A 16 -10.24 -21.30 21.58
C ASN A 16 -10.62 -19.88 21.19
N GLU A 17 -11.43 -19.24 22.04
CA GLU A 17 -11.79 -17.83 21.90
C GLU A 17 -10.73 -16.95 22.60
N LEU A 18 -10.13 -16.01 21.86
CA LEU A 18 -9.14 -15.06 22.37
C LEU A 18 -9.52 -13.64 21.92
N SER A 19 -9.17 -12.63 22.71
CA SER A 19 -9.38 -11.25 22.28
C SER A 19 -8.50 -10.92 21.07
N LEU A 20 -8.97 -9.98 20.24
CA LEU A 20 -8.19 -9.47 19.10
C LEU A 20 -6.83 -8.92 19.57
N VAL A 21 -6.80 -8.24 20.71
CA VAL A 21 -5.58 -7.63 21.28
C VAL A 21 -4.57 -8.70 21.69
N GLU A 22 -5.00 -9.75 22.39
CA GLU A 22 -4.13 -10.88 22.76
C GLU A 22 -3.54 -11.56 21.53
N LEU A 23 -4.38 -11.84 20.53
CA LEU A 23 -3.92 -12.44 19.28
C LEU A 23 -2.93 -11.57 18.53
N ALA A 24 -3.21 -10.26 18.44
CA ALA A 24 -2.32 -9.32 17.76
C ALA A 24 -0.97 -9.21 18.47
N ASN A 25 -0.95 -9.19 19.82
CA ASN A 25 0.30 -9.19 20.58
C ASN A 25 1.11 -10.47 20.35
N LEU A 26 0.46 -11.64 20.35
CA LEU A 26 1.14 -12.91 20.05
C LEU A 26 1.78 -12.93 18.66
N GLU A 27 1.11 -12.37 17.64
CA GLU A 27 1.69 -12.29 16.29
C GLU A 27 2.80 -11.25 16.21
N LEU A 28 2.66 -10.10 16.90
CA LEU A 28 3.71 -9.09 16.95
C LEU A 28 4.97 -9.58 17.67
N GLU A 29 4.83 -10.35 18.75
CA GLU A 29 5.95 -10.97 19.46
C GLU A 29 6.72 -11.94 18.54
N LYS A 30 6.01 -12.79 17.77
CA LYS A 30 6.66 -13.68 16.80
C LYS A 30 7.42 -12.89 15.74
N LEU A 31 6.82 -11.84 15.18
CA LEU A 31 7.46 -11.00 14.17
C LEU A 31 8.70 -10.30 14.75
N GLN A 32 8.64 -9.86 16.01
CA GLN A 32 9.78 -9.28 16.70
C GLN A 32 10.91 -10.30 16.86
N SER A 33 10.62 -11.52 17.31
CA SER A 33 11.64 -12.58 17.44
C SER A 33 12.27 -12.93 16.09
N MET A 34 11.46 -13.08 15.03
CA MET A 34 11.98 -13.32 13.69
C MET A 34 12.89 -12.18 13.21
N LEU A 35 12.51 -10.93 13.49
CA LEU A 35 13.33 -9.77 13.15
C LEU A 35 14.65 -9.78 13.93
N GLU A 36 14.64 -10.12 15.21
CA GLU A 36 15.85 -10.23 16.03
C GLU A 36 16.81 -11.30 15.50
N GLU A 37 16.30 -12.41 14.97
CA GLU A 37 17.11 -13.47 14.35
C GLU A 37 17.82 -13.03 13.06
N ILE A 38 17.19 -12.18 12.25
CA ILE A 38 17.69 -11.78 10.92
C ILE A 38 18.24 -10.35 10.87
N ALA A 39 18.12 -9.58 11.95
CA ALA A 39 18.42 -8.14 11.93
C ALA A 39 19.87 -7.81 11.57
N GLY A 40 20.82 -8.68 11.88
CA GLY A 40 22.23 -8.49 11.52
C GLY A 40 22.48 -8.51 10.01
N ASP A 41 21.60 -9.14 9.24
CA ASP A 41 21.69 -9.30 7.79
C ASP A 41 20.82 -8.30 7.02
N LEU A 42 20.07 -7.44 7.72
CA LEU A 42 19.14 -6.48 7.14
C LEU A 42 19.58 -5.04 7.34
N GLU A 43 19.84 -4.36 6.23
CA GLU A 43 20.19 -2.92 6.19
C GLU A 43 19.09 -2.04 6.84
N ASP A 44 17.81 -2.45 6.71
CA ASP A 44 16.64 -1.70 7.20
C ASP A 44 16.10 -2.18 8.56
N SER A 45 16.87 -2.96 9.33
CA SER A 45 16.36 -3.59 10.57
C SER A 45 15.78 -2.59 11.57
N ASP A 46 16.34 -1.39 11.69
CA ASP A 46 15.82 -0.33 12.57
C ASP A 46 14.47 0.23 12.09
N SER A 47 14.30 0.44 10.78
CA SER A 47 13.02 0.86 10.20
C SER A 47 11.92 -0.19 10.43
N MET A 48 12.30 -1.47 10.39
CA MET A 48 11.40 -2.59 10.69
C MET A 48 11.02 -2.64 12.18
N ARG A 49 11.98 -2.42 13.10
CA ARG A 49 11.71 -2.31 14.54
C ARG A 49 10.75 -1.15 14.85
N ASP A 50 10.99 0.01 14.24
CA ASP A 50 10.11 1.18 14.37
C ASP A 50 8.69 0.88 13.86
N SER A 51 8.60 0.13 12.75
CA SER A 51 7.32 -0.26 12.17
C SER A 51 6.54 -1.21 13.09
N LEU A 52 7.20 -2.21 13.69
CA LEU A 52 6.60 -3.12 14.68
C LEU A 52 6.16 -2.36 15.94
N SER A 53 6.99 -1.45 16.45
CA SER A 53 6.65 -0.59 17.59
C SER A 53 5.37 0.22 17.33
N LYS A 54 5.24 0.84 16.15
CA LYS A 54 4.01 1.57 15.76
C LYS A 54 2.79 0.65 15.67
N GLN A 55 2.93 -0.58 15.18
CA GLN A 55 1.81 -1.53 15.18
C GLN A 55 1.40 -1.93 16.60
N SER A 56 2.38 -2.19 17.49
CA SER A 56 2.10 -2.49 18.90
C SER A 56 1.32 -1.37 19.58
N LYS A 57 1.72 -0.11 19.37
CA LYS A 57 0.99 1.06 19.90
C LYS A 57 -0.45 1.14 19.40
N ARG A 58 -0.71 0.80 18.14
CA ARG A 58 -2.08 0.74 17.58
C ARG A 58 -2.93 -0.34 18.22
N VAL A 59 -2.35 -1.52 18.46
CA VAL A 59 -3.01 -2.63 19.15
C VAL A 59 -3.37 -2.25 20.59
N LYS A 60 -2.47 -1.55 21.29
CA LYS A 60 -2.67 -1.04 22.65
C LYS A 60 -3.62 0.17 22.72
N GLY A 61 -4.00 0.76 21.59
CA GLY A 61 -4.81 1.97 21.53
C GLY A 61 -4.07 3.27 21.85
N GLU A 62 -2.74 3.22 21.97
CA GLU A 62 -1.87 4.40 22.16
C GLU A 62 -1.75 5.23 20.87
N GLU A 63 -1.92 4.58 19.71
CA GLU A 63 -1.99 5.23 18.40
C GLU A 63 -3.28 4.85 17.65
N GLU A 64 -3.79 5.78 16.84
CA GLU A 64 -4.97 5.50 16.00
C GLU A 64 -4.64 4.50 14.88
N THR A 65 -5.55 3.54 14.67
CA THR A 65 -5.56 2.77 13.43
C THR A 65 -5.88 3.69 12.25
N ILE A 66 -5.45 3.33 11.04
CA ILE A 66 -5.73 4.13 9.84
C ILE A 66 -7.25 4.30 9.66
N SER A 67 -8.05 3.26 9.90
CA SER A 67 -9.51 3.35 9.85
C SER A 67 -10.07 4.37 10.84
N LYS A 68 -9.60 4.39 12.09
CA LYS A 68 -10.04 5.39 13.09
C LYS A 68 -9.67 6.80 12.66
N ARG A 69 -8.46 6.98 12.11
CA ARG A 69 -8.00 8.26 11.57
C ARG A 69 -8.84 8.74 10.38
N ILE A 70 -9.19 7.84 9.45
CA ILE A 70 -10.07 8.16 8.32
C ILE A 70 -11.46 8.54 8.80
N ILE A 71 -12.05 7.78 9.73
CA ILE A 71 -13.37 8.10 10.29
C ILE A 71 -13.35 9.48 10.97
N ARG A 72 -12.36 9.75 11.82
CA ARG A 72 -12.18 11.06 12.47
C ARG A 72 -12.02 12.21 11.47
N ASN A 73 -11.34 11.98 10.36
CA ASN A 73 -11.21 12.99 9.30
C ASN A 73 -12.53 13.17 8.53
N LEU A 74 -13.26 12.08 8.29
CA LEU A 74 -14.57 12.12 7.66
C LEU A 74 -15.58 12.91 8.50
N GLU A 75 -15.56 12.74 9.82
CA GLU A 75 -16.39 13.51 10.77
C GLU A 75 -16.16 15.03 10.71
N LYS A 76 -15.01 15.47 10.19
CA LYS A 76 -14.68 16.89 9.99
C LYS A 76 -15.05 17.43 8.61
N THR A 77 -15.54 16.56 7.74
CA THR A 77 -15.91 16.88 6.35
C THR A 77 -17.39 16.62 6.13
N ASN A 78 -17.99 17.26 5.12
CA ASN A 78 -19.42 17.06 4.85
C ASN A 78 -19.67 15.73 4.10
N SER A 79 -18.67 15.20 3.41
CA SER A 79 -18.78 13.97 2.63
C SER A 79 -17.43 13.27 2.43
N PHE A 80 -17.48 12.00 2.03
CA PHE A 80 -16.28 11.24 1.64
C PHE A 80 -15.57 11.86 0.43
N GLN A 81 -16.33 12.44 -0.50
CA GLN A 81 -15.83 13.16 -1.66
C GLN A 81 -15.00 14.38 -1.24
N ASP A 82 -15.47 15.14 -0.25
CA ASP A 82 -14.73 16.31 0.26
C ASP A 82 -13.42 15.90 0.93
N LEU A 83 -13.43 14.81 1.71
CA LEU A 83 -12.20 14.24 2.27
C LEU A 83 -11.24 13.82 1.15
N GLY A 84 -11.74 13.14 0.12
CA GLY A 84 -10.95 12.73 -1.03
C GLY A 84 -10.33 13.92 -1.79
N LEU A 85 -11.11 14.98 -2.01
CA LEU A 85 -10.64 16.20 -2.66
C LEU A 85 -9.56 16.89 -1.83
N SER A 86 -9.77 17.06 -0.53
CA SER A 86 -8.81 17.67 0.38
C SER A 86 -7.46 16.91 0.41
N LEU A 87 -7.51 15.57 0.44
CA LEU A 87 -6.31 14.74 0.39
C LEU A 87 -5.61 14.86 -0.97
N ALA A 88 -6.36 14.87 -2.08
CA ALA A 88 -5.81 15.02 -3.41
C ALA A 88 -5.10 16.38 -3.59
N GLU A 89 -5.68 17.46 -3.08
CA GLU A 89 -5.07 18.79 -3.11
C GLU A 89 -3.78 18.83 -2.27
N THR A 90 -3.81 18.27 -1.06
CA THR A 90 -2.64 18.17 -0.18
C THR A 90 -1.50 17.38 -0.84
N HIS A 91 -1.81 16.24 -1.45
CA HIS A 91 -0.82 15.43 -2.16
C HIS A 91 -0.29 16.12 -3.42
N LYS A 92 -1.15 16.79 -4.19
CA LYS A 92 -0.76 17.59 -5.36
C LYS A 92 0.26 18.65 -4.97
N GLU A 93 -0.01 19.41 -3.90
CA GLU A 93 0.89 20.46 -3.43
C GLU A 93 2.22 19.87 -2.92
N THR A 94 2.16 18.80 -2.13
CA THR A 94 3.35 18.11 -1.62
C THR A 94 4.23 17.60 -2.75
N LEU A 95 3.65 17.00 -3.79
CA LEU A 95 4.39 16.44 -4.92
C LEU A 95 4.96 17.53 -5.83
N ARG A 96 4.23 18.63 -6.04
CA ARG A 96 4.73 19.77 -6.85
C ARG A 96 5.94 20.45 -6.21
N ASN A 97 5.96 20.53 -4.89
CA ASN A 97 7.04 21.19 -4.14
C ASN A 97 8.22 20.26 -3.83
N LYS A 98 8.13 18.97 -4.22
CA LYS A 98 9.19 18.00 -3.98
C LYS A 98 10.24 18.07 -5.08
N THR A 99 11.50 18.20 -4.72
CA THR A 99 12.61 18.01 -5.66
C THR A 99 12.80 16.53 -5.95
N PHE A 100 12.77 16.15 -7.23
CA PHE A 100 13.02 14.78 -7.67
C PHE A 100 14.47 14.63 -8.12
N LYS A 101 15.23 13.72 -7.49
CA LYS A 101 16.64 13.46 -7.84
C LYS A 101 16.80 12.88 -9.25
N ASP A 102 15.80 12.16 -9.74
CA ASP A 102 15.87 11.38 -10.98
C ASP A 102 15.09 12.01 -12.15
N GLN A 103 14.91 13.33 -12.17
CA GLN A 103 14.11 14.01 -13.20
C GLN A 103 14.59 13.69 -14.62
N ASN A 104 15.90 13.65 -14.85
CA ASN A 104 16.47 13.30 -16.16
C ASN A 104 16.11 11.87 -16.58
N ARG A 105 16.11 10.92 -15.64
CA ARG A 105 15.73 9.52 -15.90
C ARG A 105 14.27 9.42 -16.31
N LEU A 106 13.39 10.20 -15.67
CA LEU A 106 11.96 10.23 -16.00
C LEU A 106 11.70 10.85 -17.38
N ILE A 107 12.40 11.94 -17.73
CA ILE A 107 12.31 12.56 -19.05
C ILE A 107 12.79 11.59 -20.14
N GLN A 108 13.93 10.93 -19.91
CA GLN A 108 14.44 9.93 -20.84
C GLN A 108 13.45 8.79 -21.03
N ALA A 109 12.91 8.22 -19.95
CA ALA A 109 11.92 7.16 -20.03
C ALA A 109 10.65 7.59 -20.80
N ALA A 110 10.19 8.84 -20.63
CA ALA A 110 9.06 9.36 -21.38
C ALA A 110 9.36 9.46 -22.88
N ASN A 111 10.53 9.97 -23.26
CA ASN A 111 10.92 10.06 -24.66
C ASN A 111 11.08 8.67 -25.30
N THR A 112 11.78 7.76 -24.60
CA THR A 112 11.95 6.37 -25.07
C THR A 112 10.61 5.67 -25.23
N SER A 113 9.67 5.85 -24.30
CA SER A 113 8.31 5.28 -24.42
C SER A 113 7.58 5.76 -25.68
N ILE A 114 7.75 7.02 -26.08
CA ILE A 114 7.11 7.56 -27.28
C ILE A 114 7.79 7.02 -28.54
N GLU A 115 9.12 6.93 -28.56
CA GLU A 115 9.89 6.36 -29.66
C GLU A 115 9.55 4.87 -29.86
N GLU A 116 9.53 4.09 -28.79
CA GLU A 116 9.16 2.68 -28.82
C GLU A 116 7.73 2.48 -29.34
N GLN A 117 6.79 3.33 -28.92
CA GLN A 117 5.42 3.30 -29.46
C GLN A 117 5.41 3.53 -30.97
N GLN A 118 6.12 4.54 -31.47
CA GLN A 118 6.20 4.82 -32.90
C GLN A 118 6.86 3.68 -33.68
N GLU A 119 7.90 3.07 -33.13
CA GLU A 119 8.55 1.91 -33.74
C GLU A 119 7.60 0.71 -33.85
N ILE A 120 6.77 0.45 -32.83
CA ILE A 120 5.76 -0.61 -32.86
C ILE A 120 4.74 -0.31 -33.97
N GLU A 121 4.19 0.91 -33.99
CA GLU A 121 3.20 1.34 -34.99
C GLU A 121 3.75 1.27 -36.43
N LEU A 122 5.05 1.52 -36.63
CA LEU A 122 5.71 1.40 -37.95
C LEU A 122 6.05 -0.05 -38.35
N ARG A 123 6.30 -0.93 -37.38
CA ARG A 123 6.64 -2.35 -37.63
C ARG A 123 5.39 -3.23 -37.78
N GLU A 124 4.24 -2.79 -37.27
CA GLU A 124 2.98 -3.50 -37.42
C GLU A 124 2.49 -3.47 -38.88
N ASN A 125 2.69 -4.60 -39.56
CA ASN A 125 2.29 -4.80 -40.95
C ASN A 125 0.96 -5.57 -41.08
N GLN A 126 0.34 -5.96 -39.96
CA GLN A 126 -0.93 -6.69 -39.94
C GLN A 126 -2.05 -5.82 -39.40
N SER A 127 -3.29 -6.07 -39.84
CA SER A 127 -4.44 -5.36 -39.27
C SER A 127 -4.66 -5.80 -37.81
N PHE A 128 -5.28 -4.91 -37.04
CA PHE A 128 -5.63 -5.20 -35.64
C PHE A 128 -6.50 -6.46 -35.51
N GLU A 129 -7.44 -6.68 -36.44
CA GLU A 129 -8.29 -7.88 -36.44
C GLU A 129 -7.51 -9.17 -36.68
N ALA A 130 -6.50 -9.14 -37.56
CA ALA A 130 -5.63 -10.29 -37.80
C ALA A 130 -4.79 -10.60 -36.55
N TYR A 131 -4.17 -9.58 -35.96
CA TYR A 131 -3.45 -9.70 -34.71
C TYR A 131 -4.32 -10.28 -33.58
N LEU A 132 -5.53 -9.72 -33.39
CA LEU A 132 -6.46 -10.14 -32.34
C LEU A 132 -6.87 -11.60 -32.51
N LYS A 133 -7.14 -12.04 -33.74
CA LYS A 133 -7.48 -13.43 -34.04
C LYS A 133 -6.33 -14.38 -33.70
N GLU A 134 -5.10 -14.04 -34.07
CA GLU A 134 -3.91 -14.84 -33.74
C GLU A 134 -3.64 -14.88 -32.24
N PHE A 135 -3.75 -13.74 -31.57
CA PHE A 135 -3.56 -13.64 -30.13
C PHE A 135 -4.56 -14.52 -29.38
N LEU A 136 -5.85 -14.40 -29.69
CA LEU A 136 -6.91 -15.20 -29.06
C LEU A 136 -6.71 -16.70 -29.29
N ALA A 137 -6.23 -17.10 -30.47
CA ALA A 137 -5.94 -18.51 -30.77
C ALA A 137 -4.74 -19.08 -29.97
N LYS A 138 -3.83 -18.23 -29.44
CA LYS A 138 -2.70 -18.66 -28.60
C LYS A 138 -3.05 -18.78 -27.12
N ILE A 139 -4.11 -18.11 -26.67
CA ILE A 139 -4.53 -18.08 -25.27
C ILE A 139 -5.83 -18.86 -25.01
N SER A 140 -6.43 -19.44 -26.05
CA SER A 140 -7.57 -20.36 -25.97
C SER A 140 -7.08 -21.80 -26.04
#